data_AF-A0A8T6VI81-F1
#
_entry.id   AF-A0A8T6VI81-F1
#
_cell.length_a   1.000
_cell.length_b   1.000
_cell.length_c   1.000
_cell.angle_alpha   90.00
_cell.angle_beta   90.00
_cell.angle_gamma   90.00
#
_symmetry.space_group_name_H-M   'P 1'
#
loop_
_entity.id
_entity.type
_entity.pdbx_description
1 polymer ?
#
loop_
_entity_poly.entity_id
_entity_poly.type
_entity_poly.pdbx_seq_one_letter_code
_entity_poly.pdbx_strand_id
1 'polypeptide(L)'
;SIFAKRKLRANYEEIADYISNRVGAVGVAWGAYSQKAAAIASGCWRLGIPVIVGPHGAKYRRMLLGRKDKDKDWYVYDARTGDEIYGAPAPEHLFTTAETKEEAIVMIAKLCMRPNDTTKGRAIKLTHYIDLHKRLYGIMPNDIHLFVRNKMDIPITMKDEILKILAEKGWEERRIPDPTLLPRLVRKRGE
;
A
#
# COMPACT_ATOMS: atom_id res chain seq x y z
N SER A 1 11.49 -2.11 -15.47
CA SER A 1 12.50 -1.80 -16.50
C SER A 1 11.89 -1.21 -17.76
N ILE A 2 10.84 -1.80 -18.34
CA ILE A 2 10.28 -1.35 -19.63
C ILE A 2 9.53 -0.03 -19.48
N PHE A 3 8.44 -0.01 -18.70
CA PHE A 3 7.61 1.18 -18.52
C PHE A 3 8.39 2.37 -17.96
N ALA A 4 9.05 2.18 -16.81
CA ALA A 4 9.76 3.25 -16.11
C ALA A 4 11.23 3.43 -16.53
N LYS A 5 11.69 2.70 -17.56
CA LYS A 5 13.08 2.76 -18.10
C LYS A 5 14.19 2.64 -17.04
N ARG A 6 13.94 2.00 -15.90
CA ARG A 6 14.92 1.80 -14.82
C ARG A 6 15.91 0.69 -15.16
N LYS A 7 17.20 0.92 -14.85
CA LYS A 7 18.29 -0.05 -15.04
C LYS A 7 18.15 -1.20 -14.03
N LEU A 8 18.26 -2.45 -14.50
CA LEU A 8 18.11 -3.65 -13.66
C LEU A 8 19.42 -4.15 -13.05
N ARG A 9 20.53 -4.02 -13.78
CA ARG A 9 21.83 -4.59 -13.38
C ARG A 9 22.31 -3.93 -12.08
N ALA A 10 22.55 -4.76 -11.05
CA ALA A 10 23.06 -4.35 -9.74
C ALA A 10 22.26 -3.21 -9.07
N ASN A 11 20.94 -3.16 -9.30
CA ASN A 11 20.11 -2.05 -8.85
C ASN A 11 18.84 -2.50 -8.10
N TYR A 12 18.96 -3.58 -7.32
CA TYR A 12 17.82 -4.22 -6.66
C TYR A 12 17.05 -3.25 -5.76
N GLU A 13 17.77 -2.43 -4.99
CA GLU A 13 17.20 -1.48 -4.03
C GLU A 13 16.28 -0.44 -4.70
N GLU A 14 16.73 0.19 -5.79
CA GLU A 14 15.89 1.16 -6.53
C GLU A 14 14.67 0.50 -7.17
N ILE A 15 14.81 -0.74 -7.63
CA ILE A 15 13.69 -1.48 -8.21
C ILE A 15 12.67 -1.84 -7.12
N ALA A 16 13.12 -2.27 -5.95
CA ALA A 16 12.25 -2.54 -4.80
C ALA A 16 11.54 -1.27 -4.32
N ASP A 17 12.26 -0.15 -4.21
CA ASP A 17 11.70 1.16 -3.88
C ASP A 17 10.63 1.58 -4.88
N TYR A 18 10.91 1.44 -6.19
CA TYR A 18 9.95 1.75 -7.25
C TYR A 18 8.68 0.88 -7.15
N ILE A 19 8.83 -0.42 -6.93
CA ILE A 19 7.69 -1.36 -6.82
C ILE A 19 6.87 -1.02 -5.58
N SER A 20 7.51 -0.86 -4.42
CA SER A 20 6.87 -0.56 -3.14
C SER A 20 6.08 0.75 -3.18
N ASN A 21 6.55 1.75 -3.92
CA ASN A 21 5.93 3.07 -3.97
C ASN A 21 4.90 3.25 -5.10
N ARG A 22 4.91 2.41 -6.15
CA ARG A 22 4.17 2.70 -7.40
C ARG A 22 3.46 1.51 -8.03
N VAL A 23 3.88 0.29 -7.74
CA VAL A 23 3.34 -0.91 -8.39
C VAL A 23 2.44 -1.66 -7.40
N GLY A 24 1.13 -1.50 -7.58
CA GLY A 24 0.12 -2.20 -6.79
C GLY A 24 0.07 -3.68 -7.17
N ALA A 25 0.55 -4.54 -6.28
CA ALA A 25 0.50 -5.99 -6.41
C ALA A 25 0.44 -6.63 -5.02
N VAL A 26 -0.18 -7.80 -4.92
CA VAL A 26 -0.26 -8.61 -3.69
C VAL A 26 -0.10 -10.07 -4.07
N GLY A 27 0.79 -10.78 -3.39
CA GLY A 27 0.90 -12.24 -3.49
C GLY A 27 -0.06 -12.93 -2.54
N VAL A 28 -0.64 -14.05 -2.95
CA VAL A 28 -1.49 -14.88 -2.08
C VAL A 28 -0.95 -16.31 -2.09
N ALA A 29 -0.68 -16.83 -0.89
CA ALA A 29 -0.27 -18.21 -0.69
C ALA A 29 -1.16 -18.85 0.39
N TRP A 30 -2.42 -19.13 0.03
CA TRP A 30 -3.46 -19.58 0.96
C TRP A 30 -3.08 -20.86 1.72
N GLY A 31 -2.57 -21.87 1.00
CA GLY A 31 -2.12 -23.15 1.56
C GLY A 31 -0.62 -23.24 1.84
N ALA A 32 0.05 -22.15 2.22
CA ALA A 32 1.49 -22.16 2.41
C ALA A 32 1.91 -23.08 3.58
N TYR A 33 2.56 -24.20 3.27
CA TYR A 33 3.08 -25.16 4.28
C TYR A 33 4.60 -25.37 4.24
N SER A 34 5.25 -25.11 3.09
CA SER A 34 6.65 -25.47 2.86
C SER A 34 7.62 -24.32 3.13
N GLN A 35 8.85 -24.66 3.52
CA GLN A 35 9.94 -23.68 3.60
C GLN A 35 10.19 -22.95 2.27
N LYS A 36 9.90 -23.61 1.14
CA LYS A 36 9.95 -22.99 -0.19
C LYS A 36 8.94 -21.86 -0.33
N ALA A 37 7.72 -22.02 0.19
CA ALA A 37 6.71 -20.96 0.17
C ALA A 37 7.16 -19.74 0.98
N ALA A 38 7.76 -19.95 2.16
CA ALA A 38 8.36 -18.87 2.94
C ALA A 38 9.51 -18.17 2.19
N ALA A 39 10.38 -18.92 1.50
CA ALA A 39 11.46 -18.36 0.70
C ALA A 39 10.93 -17.52 -0.49
N ILE A 40 9.93 -18.00 -1.21
CA ILE A 40 9.28 -17.27 -2.31
C ILE A 40 8.63 -15.98 -1.79
N ALA A 41 7.84 -16.09 -0.72
CA ALA A 41 7.22 -14.92 -0.09
C ALA A 41 8.27 -13.90 0.34
N SER A 42 9.42 -14.37 0.83
CA SER A 42 10.54 -13.50 1.18
C SER A 42 11.18 -12.78 0.00
N GLY A 43 11.20 -13.39 -1.18
CA GLY A 43 11.58 -12.72 -2.42
C GLY A 43 10.60 -11.59 -2.77
N CYS A 44 9.29 -11.84 -2.61
CA CYS A 44 8.25 -10.85 -2.89
C CYS A 44 8.32 -9.64 -1.96
N TRP A 45 8.34 -9.85 -0.63
CA TRP A 45 8.33 -8.70 0.28
C TRP A 45 9.64 -7.91 0.28
N ARG A 46 10.78 -8.53 -0.07
CA ARG A 46 12.05 -7.80 -0.32
C ARG A 46 11.96 -6.86 -1.52
N LEU A 47 11.09 -7.16 -2.49
CA LEU A 47 10.77 -6.27 -3.62
C LEU A 47 9.67 -5.25 -3.29
N GLY A 48 9.20 -5.20 -2.05
CA GLY A 48 8.07 -4.33 -1.66
C GLY A 48 6.71 -4.84 -2.13
N ILE A 49 6.60 -6.13 -2.47
CA ILE A 49 5.34 -6.78 -2.83
C ILE A 49 4.77 -7.46 -1.57
N PRO A 50 3.63 -7.00 -1.04
CA PRO A 50 2.99 -7.62 0.11
C PRO A 50 2.50 -9.04 -0.21
N VAL A 51 2.55 -9.93 0.79
CA VAL A 51 2.09 -11.32 0.67
C VAL A 51 1.13 -11.68 1.79
N ILE A 52 0.00 -12.28 1.42
CA ILE A 52 -1.01 -12.83 2.34
C ILE A 52 -0.88 -14.36 2.31
N VAL A 53 -0.81 -14.97 3.49
CA VAL A 53 -0.88 -16.42 3.67
C VAL A 53 -2.17 -16.80 4.39
N GLY A 54 -2.64 -18.03 4.22
CA GLY A 54 -3.75 -18.53 5.03
C GLY A 54 -3.35 -18.75 6.49
N PRO A 55 -4.28 -19.20 7.36
CA PRO A 55 -4.06 -19.29 8.80
C PRO A 55 -2.86 -20.16 9.19
N HIS A 56 -2.62 -21.24 8.45
CA HIS A 56 -1.46 -22.11 8.67
C HIS A 56 -0.11 -21.41 8.47
N GLY A 57 -0.09 -20.33 7.67
CA GLY A 57 1.10 -19.51 7.46
C GLY A 57 1.57 -18.77 8.72
N ALA A 58 0.71 -18.62 9.75
CA ALA A 58 1.13 -18.11 11.06
C ALA A 58 2.29 -18.92 11.67
N LYS A 59 2.40 -20.21 11.32
CA LYS A 59 3.44 -21.12 11.80
C LYS A 59 4.85 -20.78 11.29
N TYR A 60 5.00 -19.87 10.33
CA TYR A 60 6.31 -19.34 9.92
C TYR A 60 6.95 -18.40 10.96
N ARG A 61 6.25 -18.08 12.06
CA ARG A 61 6.73 -17.34 13.26
C ARG A 61 7.08 -15.87 13.06
N ARG A 62 7.26 -15.39 11.83
CA ARG A 62 7.56 -13.99 11.53
C ARG A 62 6.52 -13.41 10.60
N MET A 63 5.91 -12.30 11.00
CA MET A 63 5.06 -11.46 10.16
C MET A 63 5.67 -10.06 10.03
N LEU A 64 5.36 -9.36 8.94
CA LEU A 64 5.82 -8.00 8.67
C LEU A 64 4.59 -7.08 8.65
N LEU A 65 4.11 -6.77 9.85
CA LEU A 65 2.93 -5.95 10.09
C LEU A 65 3.37 -4.51 10.31
N GLY A 66 2.88 -3.58 9.48
CA GLY A 66 2.97 -2.15 9.74
C GLY A 66 1.96 -1.66 10.76
N ARG A 67 2.28 -0.52 11.37
CA ARG A 67 1.49 0.12 12.41
C ARG A 67 0.84 1.39 11.90
N LYS A 68 -0.42 1.30 11.45
CA LYS A 68 -1.16 2.45 10.94
C LYS A 68 -1.45 3.54 11.98
N ASP A 69 -1.31 3.22 13.27
CA ASP A 69 -1.45 4.15 14.40
C ASP A 69 -0.24 5.07 14.59
N LYS A 70 0.92 4.75 13.99
CA LYS A 70 2.15 5.54 14.09
C LYS A 70 2.42 6.30 12.80
N ASP A 71 2.03 7.57 12.74
CA ASP A 71 2.22 8.38 11.54
C ASP A 71 3.69 8.50 11.11
N LYS A 72 4.62 8.53 12.07
CA LYS A 72 6.07 8.65 11.81
C LYS A 72 6.63 7.52 10.94
N ASP A 73 6.02 6.34 10.99
CA ASP A 73 6.48 5.16 10.24
C ASP A 73 6.08 5.24 8.74
N TRP A 74 5.27 6.23 8.35
CA TRP A 74 4.68 6.36 7.02
C TRP A 74 5.17 7.59 6.24
N TYR A 75 6.23 8.25 6.70
CA TYR A 75 6.86 9.34 5.95
C TYR A 75 7.84 8.79 4.91
N VAL A 76 7.83 9.41 3.73
CA VAL A 76 8.68 9.09 2.58
C VAL A 76 9.26 10.38 2.01
N TYR A 77 10.39 10.30 1.31
CA TYR A 77 10.96 11.47 0.63
C TYR A 77 10.23 11.72 -0.69
N ASP A 78 9.94 12.99 -0.98
CA ASP A 78 9.64 13.40 -2.35
C ASP A 78 10.94 13.47 -3.15
N ALA A 79 11.07 12.63 -4.17
CA ALA A 79 12.26 12.60 -5.01
C ALA A 79 12.50 13.92 -5.78
N ARG A 80 11.50 14.82 -5.88
CA ARG A 80 11.62 16.11 -6.58
C ARG A 80 12.12 17.22 -5.67
N THR A 81 11.65 17.26 -4.42
CA THR A 81 11.95 18.37 -3.49
C THR A 81 12.89 17.97 -2.36
N GLY A 82 12.92 16.68 -2.00
CA GLY A 82 13.62 16.17 -0.82
C GLY A 82 12.84 16.27 0.48
N ASP A 83 11.62 16.83 0.44
CA ASP A 83 10.79 16.97 1.64
C ASP A 83 10.28 15.61 2.12
N GLU A 84 10.15 15.44 3.43
CA GLU A 84 9.42 14.32 4.01
C GLU A 84 7.91 14.56 3.88
N ILE A 85 7.22 13.63 3.21
CA ILE A 85 5.77 13.67 2.98
C ILE A 85 5.16 12.39 3.51
N TYR A 86 3.98 12.49 4.10
CA TYR A 86 3.20 11.32 4.50
C TYR A 86 2.72 10.49 3.29
N GLY A 87 3.13 9.23 3.22
CA GLY A 87 2.84 8.29 2.14
C GLY A 87 1.61 7.39 2.32
N ALA A 88 0.93 7.48 3.47
CA ALA A 88 -0.13 6.56 3.92
C ALA A 88 0.33 5.12 4.19
N PRO A 89 -0.44 4.34 4.98
CA PRO A 89 -0.17 2.91 5.21
C PRO A 89 -0.47 2.03 3.97
N ALA A 90 0.23 2.28 2.87
CA ALA A 90 -0.06 1.72 1.55
C ALA A 90 1.21 1.15 0.87
N PRO A 91 1.51 -0.16 0.99
CA PRO A 91 0.76 -1.19 1.72
C PRO A 91 1.01 -1.17 3.23
N GLU A 92 0.00 -1.51 4.03
CA GLU A 92 0.10 -1.55 5.49
C GLU A 92 0.96 -2.72 6.00
N HIS A 93 0.90 -3.87 5.33
CA HIS A 93 1.63 -5.07 5.72
C HIS A 93 2.40 -5.60 4.54
N LEU A 94 3.60 -6.10 4.78
CA LEU A 94 4.41 -6.79 3.77
C LEU A 94 4.25 -8.30 3.84
N PHE A 95 3.96 -8.85 5.03
CA PHE A 95 3.69 -10.26 5.21
C PHE A 95 2.71 -10.47 6.35
N THR A 96 1.56 -11.05 6.05
CA THR A 96 0.44 -11.18 6.99
C THR A 96 -0.40 -12.43 6.71
N THR A 97 -1.23 -12.81 7.66
CA THR A 97 -2.19 -13.91 7.57
C THR A 97 -3.61 -13.38 7.42
N ALA A 98 -4.43 -14.10 6.67
CA ALA A 98 -5.89 -13.96 6.72
C ALA A 98 -6.49 -15.29 7.15
N GLU A 99 -7.52 -15.25 8.00
CA GLU A 99 -8.22 -16.43 8.50
C GLU A 99 -9.22 -16.97 7.49
N THR A 100 -9.94 -16.08 6.82
CA THR A 100 -11.01 -16.43 5.87
C THR A 100 -10.71 -15.90 4.46
N LYS A 101 -11.32 -16.53 3.46
CA LYS A 101 -11.16 -16.09 2.06
C LYS A 101 -11.74 -14.68 1.87
N GLU A 102 -12.81 -14.37 2.58
CA GLU A 102 -13.46 -13.07 2.59
C GLU A 102 -12.48 -12.00 3.08
N GLU A 103 -11.77 -12.31 4.17
CA GLU A 103 -10.74 -11.42 4.71
C GLU A 103 -9.58 -11.22 3.75
N ALA A 104 -9.10 -12.31 3.15
CA ALA A 104 -8.04 -12.23 2.16
C ALA A 104 -8.44 -11.33 0.98
N ILE A 105 -9.67 -11.45 0.47
CA ILE A 105 -10.16 -10.64 -0.66
C ILE A 105 -10.15 -9.15 -0.31
N VAL A 106 -10.65 -8.76 0.86
CA VAL A 106 -10.63 -7.36 1.31
C VAL A 106 -9.20 -6.85 1.50
N MET A 107 -8.33 -7.68 2.10
CA MET A 107 -6.92 -7.34 2.29
C MET A 107 -6.16 -7.17 0.97
N ILE A 108 -6.44 -7.99 -0.05
CA ILE A 108 -5.84 -7.85 -1.38
C ILE A 108 -6.15 -6.47 -1.97
N ALA A 109 -7.42 -6.05 -1.93
CA ALA A 109 -7.83 -4.75 -2.46
C ALA A 109 -7.12 -3.58 -1.74
N LYS A 110 -7.03 -3.68 -0.40
CA LYS A 110 -6.34 -2.69 0.44
C LYS A 110 -4.84 -2.64 0.17
N LEU A 111 -4.16 -3.79 0.22
CA LEU A 111 -2.70 -3.90 0.10
C LEU A 111 -2.21 -3.62 -1.33
N CYS A 112 -3.09 -3.48 -2.32
CA CYS A 112 -2.76 -3.00 -3.67
C CYS A 112 -2.58 -1.48 -3.76
N MET A 113 -3.01 -0.69 -2.76
CA MET A 113 -2.84 0.76 -2.77
C MET A 113 -1.37 1.15 -2.62
N ARG A 114 -0.96 2.23 -3.28
CA ARG A 114 0.43 2.72 -3.30
C ARG A 114 0.50 4.22 -3.12
N PRO A 115 1.53 4.79 -2.49
CA PRO A 115 1.58 6.23 -2.19
C PRO A 115 1.45 7.09 -3.44
N ASN A 116 2.01 6.62 -4.56
CA ASN A 116 2.01 7.31 -5.85
C ASN A 116 0.84 6.95 -6.80
N ASP A 117 -0.24 6.33 -6.32
CA ASP A 117 -1.40 6.08 -7.18
C ASP A 117 -1.87 7.38 -7.86
N THR A 118 -2.21 7.35 -9.15
CA THR A 118 -2.87 8.50 -9.76
C THR A 118 -4.21 8.73 -9.09
N THR A 119 -4.75 9.94 -9.17
CA THR A 119 -6.07 10.27 -8.60
C THR A 119 -7.17 9.32 -9.06
N LYS A 120 -7.24 9.05 -10.36
CA LYS A 120 -8.18 8.06 -10.94
C LYS A 120 -7.89 6.65 -10.44
N GLY A 121 -6.61 6.24 -10.40
CA GLY A 121 -6.22 4.92 -9.93
C GLY A 121 -6.56 4.69 -8.46
N ARG A 122 -6.37 5.71 -7.61
CA ARG A 122 -6.74 5.66 -6.20
C ARG A 122 -8.24 5.57 -6.02
N ALA A 123 -9.02 6.38 -6.74
CA ALA A 123 -10.47 6.31 -6.70
C ALA A 123 -10.98 4.91 -7.05
N ILE A 124 -10.46 4.27 -8.10
CA ILE A 124 -10.83 2.90 -8.48
C ILE A 124 -10.49 1.90 -7.36
N LYS A 125 -9.28 1.97 -6.80
CA LYS A 125 -8.86 1.08 -5.71
C LYS A 125 -9.71 1.27 -4.45
N LEU A 126 -10.05 2.51 -4.10
CA LEU A 126 -10.95 2.83 -2.99
C LEU A 126 -12.35 2.30 -3.24
N THR A 127 -12.90 2.46 -4.45
CA THR A 127 -14.20 1.88 -4.81
C THR A 127 -14.22 0.38 -4.57
N HIS A 128 -13.22 -0.36 -5.07
CA HIS A 128 -13.16 -1.81 -4.87
C HIS A 128 -12.96 -2.20 -3.42
N TYR A 129 -12.10 -1.49 -2.68
CA TYR A 129 -11.89 -1.76 -1.27
C TYR A 129 -13.18 -1.57 -0.47
N ILE A 130 -13.90 -0.47 -0.70
CA ILE A 130 -15.16 -0.16 -0.01
C ILE A 130 -16.26 -1.14 -0.41
N ASP A 131 -16.42 -1.43 -1.71
CA ASP A 131 -17.42 -2.38 -2.21
C ASP A 131 -17.22 -3.77 -1.59
N LEU A 132 -15.99 -4.30 -1.62
CA LEU A 132 -15.66 -5.60 -1.05
C LEU A 132 -15.90 -5.63 0.45
N HIS A 133 -15.52 -4.57 1.17
CA HIS A 133 -15.73 -4.48 2.62
C HIS A 133 -17.23 -4.43 2.96
N LYS A 134 -18.04 -3.66 2.22
CA LYS A 134 -19.50 -3.62 2.40
C LYS A 134 -20.17 -4.95 2.05
N ARG A 135 -19.76 -5.61 0.98
CA ARG A 135 -20.36 -6.88 0.53
C ARG A 135 -19.99 -8.07 1.40
N LEU A 136 -18.77 -8.12 1.93
CA LEU A 136 -18.27 -9.26 2.68
C LEU A 136 -18.41 -9.08 4.19
N TYR A 137 -18.34 -7.84 4.69
CA TYR A 137 -18.43 -7.54 6.13
C TYR A 137 -19.68 -6.74 6.53
N GLY A 138 -20.44 -6.20 5.57
CA GLY A 138 -21.65 -5.42 5.85
C GLY A 138 -21.42 -4.01 6.40
N ILE A 139 -20.16 -3.57 6.51
CA ILE A 139 -19.79 -2.30 7.15
C ILE A 139 -18.84 -1.49 6.26
N MET A 140 -18.67 -0.19 6.57
CA MET A 140 -17.69 0.68 5.91
C MET A 140 -16.29 0.50 6.54
N PRO A 141 -15.20 0.49 5.76
CA PRO A 141 -13.86 0.42 6.33
C PRO A 141 -13.56 1.63 7.23
N ASN A 142 -12.96 1.37 8.39
CA ASN A 142 -12.74 2.38 9.43
C ASN A 142 -11.54 3.30 9.17
N ASP A 143 -10.71 2.97 8.19
CA ASP A 143 -9.43 3.63 7.90
C ASP A 143 -9.34 4.26 6.50
N ILE A 144 -10.48 4.45 5.83
CA ILE A 144 -10.55 5.11 4.50
C ILE A 144 -9.85 6.47 4.51
N HIS A 145 -9.99 7.23 5.60
CA HIS A 145 -9.38 8.55 5.77
C HIS A 145 -7.85 8.53 5.64
N LEU A 146 -7.19 7.40 5.89
CA LEU A 146 -5.74 7.26 5.72
C LEU A 146 -5.34 7.15 4.23
N PHE A 147 -6.28 6.75 3.37
CA PHE A 147 -6.02 6.44 1.95
C PHE A 147 -6.56 7.49 0.98
N VAL A 148 -7.28 8.50 1.46
CA VAL A 148 -7.70 9.66 0.66
C VAL A 148 -6.63 10.74 0.81
N ARG A 149 -6.00 11.19 -0.27
CA ARG A 149 -4.99 12.28 -0.21
C ARG A 149 -5.60 13.63 -0.55
N ASN A 150 -6.53 13.65 -1.50
CA ASN A 150 -7.29 14.84 -1.88
C ASN A 150 -8.73 14.48 -2.23
N LYS A 151 -9.58 15.50 -2.39
CA LYS A 151 -11.00 15.30 -2.72
C LYS A 151 -11.22 14.58 -4.05
N MET A 152 -10.23 14.58 -4.94
CA MET A 152 -10.32 13.93 -6.24
C MET A 152 -10.05 12.42 -6.17
N ASP A 153 -9.42 11.92 -5.10
CA ASP A 153 -9.27 10.48 -4.84
C ASP A 153 -10.61 9.84 -4.46
N ILE A 154 -11.64 10.63 -4.11
CA ILE A 154 -12.92 10.15 -3.62
C ILE A 154 -13.76 9.58 -4.78
N PRO A 155 -14.23 8.31 -4.70
CA PRO A 155 -15.19 7.76 -5.63
C PRO A 155 -16.47 8.61 -5.76
N ILE A 156 -16.86 8.92 -7.00
CA ILE A 156 -18.01 9.81 -7.28
C ILE A 156 -19.30 9.29 -6.64
N THR A 157 -19.54 7.98 -6.70
CA THR A 157 -20.77 7.33 -6.20
C THR A 157 -20.89 7.33 -4.68
N MET A 158 -19.79 7.55 -3.95
CA MET A 158 -19.72 7.47 -2.48
C MET A 158 -19.22 8.79 -1.87
N LYS A 159 -19.28 9.89 -2.64
CA LYS A 159 -18.64 11.15 -2.30
C LYS A 159 -19.14 11.73 -0.98
N ASP A 160 -20.46 11.79 -0.80
CA ASP A 160 -21.06 12.42 0.38
C ASP A 160 -20.78 11.63 1.66
N GLU A 161 -20.87 10.30 1.58
CA GLU A 161 -20.56 9.39 2.69
C GLU A 161 -19.09 9.51 3.12
N ILE A 162 -18.17 9.52 2.15
CA ILE A 162 -16.72 9.62 2.44
C ILE A 162 -16.39 11.00 2.99
N LEU A 163 -16.92 12.09 2.42
CA LEU A 163 -16.68 13.44 2.93
C LEU A 163 -17.11 13.59 4.39
N LYS A 164 -18.23 12.97 4.79
CA LYS A 164 -18.67 12.94 6.19
C LYS A 164 -17.64 12.24 7.09
N ILE A 165 -17.15 11.08 6.69
CA ILE A 165 -16.12 10.32 7.43
C ILE A 165 -14.82 11.13 7.55
N LEU A 166 -14.40 11.80 6.47
CA LEU A 166 -13.20 12.63 6.47
C LEU A 166 -13.33 13.80 7.45
N ALA A 167 -14.49 14.46 7.49
CA ALA A 167 -14.76 15.54 8.44
C ALA A 167 -14.74 15.05 9.90
N GLU A 168 -15.39 13.91 10.19
CA GLU A 168 -15.39 13.29 11.53
C GLU A 168 -13.98 12.89 12.00
N LYS A 169 -13.08 12.57 11.07
CA LYS A 169 -11.70 12.15 11.36
C LYS A 169 -10.69 13.30 11.34
N GLY A 170 -11.12 14.54 11.17
CA GLY A 170 -10.21 15.70 11.12
C GLY A 170 -9.19 15.59 9.98
N TRP A 171 -9.61 15.03 8.84
CA TRP A 171 -8.73 14.80 7.70
C TRP A 171 -8.32 16.12 7.03
N GLU A 172 -7.05 16.19 6.63
CA GLU A 172 -6.48 17.30 5.88
C GLU A 172 -5.96 16.84 4.51
N GLU A 173 -6.10 17.72 3.52
CA GLU A 173 -5.66 17.47 2.16
C GLU A 173 -4.13 17.45 2.06
N ARG A 174 -3.60 16.44 1.36
CA ARG A 174 -2.17 16.20 1.19
C ARG A 174 -1.84 16.08 -0.28
N ARG A 175 -0.67 16.61 -0.66
CA ARG A 175 -0.14 16.48 -2.02
C ARG A 175 0.27 15.03 -2.30
N ILE A 176 0.15 14.61 -3.56
CA ILE A 176 0.61 13.30 -4.00
C ILE A 176 2.14 13.36 -4.13
N PRO A 177 2.90 12.59 -3.32
CA PRO A 177 4.36 12.63 -3.37
C PRO A 177 4.88 11.93 -4.64
N ASP A 178 6.12 12.26 -5.02
CA ASP A 178 6.95 11.42 -5.89
C ASP A 178 7.84 10.53 -5.02
N PRO A 179 7.32 9.43 -4.44
CA PRO A 179 7.86 8.89 -3.22
C PRO A 179 9.09 8.01 -3.49
N THR A 180 10.06 8.10 -2.58
CA THR A 180 11.20 7.22 -2.46
C THR A 180 11.62 7.08 -0.99
N LEU A 181 12.10 5.91 -0.62
CA LEU A 181 12.75 5.65 0.67
C LEU A 181 14.28 5.84 0.59
N LEU A 182 14.79 6.21 -0.59
CA LEU A 182 16.22 6.26 -0.88
C LEU A 182 16.67 7.72 -1.03
N PRO A 183 17.36 8.30 -0.04
CA PRO A 183 17.82 9.70 -0.11
C PRO A 183 18.68 9.99 -1.35
N ARG A 184 19.45 9.00 -1.82
CA ARG A 184 20.28 9.11 -3.04
C ARG A 184 19.50 9.31 -4.33
N LEU A 185 18.18 9.05 -4.33
CA LEU A 185 17.31 9.26 -5.50
C LEU A 185 16.62 10.62 -5.49
N VAL A 186 16.75 11.39 -4.40
CA VAL A 186 16.27 12.76 -4.35
C VAL A 186 17.10 13.60 -5.32
N ARG A 187 16.42 14.30 -6.22
CA ARG A 187 17.05 15.24 -7.14
C ARG A 187 17.64 16.35 -6.29
N LYS A 188 18.97 16.47 -6.26
CA LYS A 188 19.61 17.67 -5.68
C LYS A 188 19.00 18.88 -6.39
N ARG A 189 18.48 19.84 -5.62
CA ARG A 189 18.35 21.22 -6.12
C ARG A 189 19.72 21.59 -6.67
N GLY A 190 19.76 22.02 -7.93
CA GLY A 190 20.99 22.59 -8.47
C GLY A 190 21.50 23.65 -7.51
N GLU A 191 22.80 23.60 -7.24
CA GLU A 191 23.56 24.82 -6.99
C GLU A 191 23.38 25.78 -8.17
#